data_AF-A0A7C4UI08-F1
#
_entry.id   AF-A0A7C4UI08-F1
#
_cell.length_a   1.000
_cell.length_b   1.000
_cell.length_c   1.000
_cell.angle_alpha   90.00
_cell.angle_beta   90.00
_cell.angle_gamma   90.00
#
_symmetry.space_group_name_H-M   'P 1'
#
loop_
_entity.id
_entity.type
_entity.pdbx_description
1 polymer ?
#
loop_
_entity_poly.entity_id
_entity_poly.type
_entity_poly.pdbx_seq_one_letter_code
_entity_poly.pdbx_strand_id
1 'polypeptide(L)'
;AVNTLAAFAKHMIHDKPWPQLDWKHGDEEGYASLSIATKAAPKSGRLWVATSDSRDFRKSEWKEMPAGLADSGKLVVGRVKPPEKGCLAFYGEVEYEIEGLKYTLSTQVRVCNGK
;
A
#
# COMPACT_ATOMS: atom_id res chain seq x y z
N ALA A 1 -9.86 11.56 4.19
CA ALA A 1 -11.13 11.29 3.49
C ALA A 1 -11.54 12.43 2.56
N VAL A 2 -11.76 13.66 3.06
CA VAL A 2 -12.24 14.81 2.24
C VAL A 2 -11.30 15.13 1.06
N ASN A 3 -9.98 15.10 1.27
CA ASN A 3 -9.02 15.40 0.20
C ASN A 3 -9.06 14.40 -0.96
N THR A 4 -9.24 13.10 -0.70
CA THR A 4 -9.34 12.08 -1.75
C THR A 4 -10.60 12.27 -2.58
N LEU A 5 -11.72 12.65 -1.95
CA LEU A 5 -12.96 12.97 -2.66
C LEU A 5 -12.80 14.22 -3.53
N ALA A 6 -12.17 15.27 -3.00
CA ALA A 6 -11.86 16.47 -3.77
C ALA A 6 -10.91 16.17 -4.95
N ALA A 7 -9.88 15.35 -4.73
CA ALA A 7 -8.97 14.90 -5.78
C ALA A 7 -9.71 14.11 -6.86
N PHE A 8 -10.63 13.22 -6.50
CA PHE A 8 -11.48 12.50 -7.44
C PHE A 8 -12.32 13.45 -8.31
N ALA A 9 -13.00 14.42 -7.69
CA ALA A 9 -13.74 15.44 -8.43
C ALA A 9 -12.85 16.25 -9.39
N LYS A 10 -11.65 16.63 -8.95
CA LYS A 10 -10.69 17.34 -9.80
C LYS A 10 -10.20 16.51 -10.99
N HIS A 11 -9.92 15.22 -10.78
CA HIS A 11 -9.55 14.32 -11.87
C HIS A 11 -10.64 14.27 -12.97
N MET A 12 -11.92 14.26 -12.57
CA MET A 12 -13.04 14.31 -13.51
C MET A 12 -13.17 15.67 -14.21
N ILE A 13 -13.14 16.78 -13.46
CA ILE A 13 -13.33 18.14 -14.01
C ILE A 13 -12.22 18.50 -15.00
N HIS A 14 -10.99 18.08 -14.73
CA HIS A 14 -9.81 18.41 -15.53
C HIS A 14 -9.46 17.37 -16.59
N ASP A 15 -10.30 16.35 -16.78
CA ASP A 15 -10.04 15.23 -17.69
C ASP A 15 -8.65 14.59 -17.49
N LYS A 16 -8.20 14.53 -16.22
CA LYS A 16 -6.92 13.92 -15.85
C LYS A 16 -7.17 12.47 -15.47
N PRO A 17 -6.46 11.50 -16.07
CA PRO A 17 -6.69 10.10 -15.76
C PRO A 17 -6.46 9.82 -14.26
N TRP A 18 -7.37 9.06 -13.66
CA TRP A 18 -7.20 8.56 -12.30
C TRP A 18 -5.97 7.64 -12.25
N PRO A 19 -5.09 7.75 -11.24
CA PRO A 19 -3.93 6.87 -11.14
C PRO A 19 -4.36 5.41 -11.12
N GLN A 20 -3.84 4.63 -12.07
CA GLN A 20 -4.07 3.20 -12.15
C GLN A 20 -2.97 2.46 -11.40
N LEU A 21 -3.40 1.57 -10.51
CA LEU A 21 -2.58 0.75 -9.65
C LEU A 21 -2.78 -0.71 -10.01
N ASP A 22 -1.70 -1.38 -10.33
CA ASP A 22 -1.65 -2.83 -10.50
C ASP A 22 -0.75 -3.39 -9.41
N TRP A 23 -1.27 -4.25 -8.53
CA TRP A 23 -0.46 -4.81 -7.44
C TRP A 23 -0.45 -6.33 -7.45
N LYS A 24 0.66 -6.89 -6.98
CA LYS A 24 0.85 -8.32 -6.79
C LYS A 24 1.45 -8.58 -5.42
N HIS A 25 0.87 -9.55 -4.73
CA HIS A 25 1.43 -10.10 -3.51
C HIS A 25 2.30 -11.31 -3.88
N GLY A 26 3.46 -11.44 -3.24
CA GLY A 26 4.38 -12.56 -3.43
C GLY A 26 4.94 -13.09 -2.12
N ASP A 27 5.60 -14.24 -2.18
CA ASP A 27 6.38 -14.79 -1.07
C ASP A 27 7.79 -15.02 -1.58
N GLU A 28 8.74 -14.21 -1.11
CA GLU A 28 10.14 -14.23 -1.55
C GLU A 28 11.03 -14.56 -0.36
N GLU A 29 11.78 -15.67 -0.42
CA GLU A 29 12.82 -16.02 0.58
C GLU A 29 12.33 -16.02 2.05
N GLY A 30 11.05 -16.33 2.28
CA GLY A 30 10.45 -16.30 3.62
C GLY A 30 9.83 -14.97 4.04
N TYR A 31 9.94 -13.93 3.22
CA TYR A 31 9.25 -12.65 3.37
C TYR A 31 7.95 -12.64 2.57
N ALA A 32 6.92 -11.99 3.11
CA ALA A 32 5.75 -11.63 2.33
C ALA A 32 6.03 -10.30 1.62
N SER A 33 5.91 -10.29 0.29
CA SER A 33 6.18 -9.13 -0.55
C SER A 33 4.90 -8.54 -1.16
N LEU A 34 4.94 -7.24 -1.42
CA LEU A 34 3.92 -6.51 -2.17
C LEU A 34 4.63 -5.58 -3.16
N SER A 35 4.30 -5.75 -4.44
CA SER A 35 4.78 -4.90 -5.52
C SER A 35 3.59 -4.17 -6.14
N ILE A 36 3.67 -2.84 -6.21
CA ILE A 36 2.63 -1.96 -6.73
C ILE A 36 3.21 -1.23 -7.94
N ALA A 37 2.77 -1.63 -9.13
CA ALA A 37 3.04 -0.92 -10.37
C ALA A 37 2.09 0.26 -10.51
N THR A 38 2.66 1.41 -10.83
CA THR A 38 1.94 2.68 -10.96
C THR A 38 2.19 3.27 -12.33
N LYS A 39 1.14 3.69 -13.04
CA LYS A 39 1.30 4.39 -14.34
C LYS A 39 1.80 5.82 -14.15
N ALA A 40 1.31 6.50 -13.11
CA ALA A 40 1.79 7.79 -12.65
C ALA A 40 2.66 7.59 -11.40
N ALA A 41 3.86 8.18 -11.39
CA ALA A 41 4.79 8.06 -10.27
C ALA A 41 4.18 8.71 -9.00
N PRO A 42 4.01 7.96 -7.90
CA PRO A 42 3.57 8.52 -6.63
C PRO A 42 4.67 9.39 -6.01
N LYS A 43 4.28 10.22 -5.04
CA LYS A 43 5.21 10.99 -4.20
C LYS A 43 5.96 10.08 -3.23
N SER A 44 5.26 9.10 -2.66
CA SER A 44 5.80 8.14 -1.70
C SER A 44 4.94 6.88 -1.66
N GLY A 45 5.51 5.81 -1.09
CA GLY A 45 4.82 4.57 -0.82
C GLY A 45 5.18 4.05 0.57
N ARG A 46 4.22 3.40 1.23
CA ARG A 46 4.38 2.77 2.54
C ARG A 46 3.59 1.48 2.63
N LEU A 47 4.00 0.62 3.55
CA LEU A 47 3.26 -0.56 3.96
C LEU A 47 2.65 -0.31 5.33
N TRP A 48 1.40 -0.71 5.47
CA TRP A 48 0.74 -0.84 6.77
C TRP A 48 0.78 -2.30 7.16
N VAL A 49 1.29 -2.57 8.37
CA VAL A 49 1.53 -3.93 8.86
C VAL A 49 0.94 -4.10 10.24
N ALA A 50 0.24 -5.20 10.46
CA ALA A 50 -0.26 -5.62 11.76
C ALA A 50 0.05 -7.08 12.03
N THR A 51 0.40 -7.41 13.27
CA THR A 51 0.54 -8.79 13.74
C THR A 51 -0.55 -9.10 14.77
N SER A 52 -0.92 -10.37 14.88
CA SER A 52 -1.92 -10.87 15.83
C SER A 52 -1.67 -12.34 16.14
N ASP A 53 -2.04 -12.80 17.33
CA ASP A 53 -1.98 -14.22 17.67
C ASP A 53 -3.03 -15.04 16.89
N SER A 54 -4.06 -14.38 16.35
CA SER A 54 -5.16 -14.99 15.60
C SER A 54 -5.41 -14.26 14.27
N ARG A 55 -6.34 -14.77 13.45
CA ARG A 55 -6.78 -14.08 12.22
C ARG A 55 -7.71 -12.89 12.48
N ASP A 56 -7.96 -12.55 13.74
CA ASP A 56 -8.68 -11.34 14.12
C ASP A 56 -7.68 -10.19 14.38
N PHE A 57 -7.77 -9.15 13.56
CA PHE A 57 -6.91 -7.97 13.61
C PHE A 57 -7.63 -6.72 14.13
N ARG A 58 -8.88 -6.83 14.62
CA ARG A 58 -9.69 -5.65 15.03
C ARG A 58 -9.09 -4.86 16.19
N LYS A 59 -8.28 -5.53 17.02
CA LYS A 59 -7.55 -4.92 18.15
C LYS A 59 -6.05 -4.79 17.89
N SER A 60 -5.59 -5.18 16.70
CA SER A 60 -4.17 -5.14 16.37
C SER A 60 -3.72 -3.72 16.08
N GLU A 61 -2.48 -3.42 16.49
CA GLU A 61 -1.80 -2.18 16.16
C GLU A 61 -1.29 -2.26 14.72
N TRP A 62 -1.65 -1.27 13.91
CA TRP A 62 -1.14 -1.12 12.55
C TRP A 62 0.05 -0.16 12.55
N LYS A 63 1.19 -0.62 12.07
CA LYS A 63 2.44 0.13 11.99
C LYS A 63 2.76 0.49 10.56
N GLU A 64 3.23 1.71 10.37
CA GLU A 64 3.78 2.16 9.10
C GLU A 64 5.19 1.59 8.92
N MET A 65 5.45 1.05 7.74
CA MET A 65 6.78 0.65 7.29
C MET A 65 7.08 1.31 5.94
N PRO A 66 8.28 1.86 5.74
CA PRO A 66 8.64 2.48 4.47
C PRO A 66 8.64 1.42 3.35
N ALA A 67 8.11 1.79 2.17
CA ALA A 67 8.24 0.99 0.96
C ALA A 67 9.29 1.61 0.03
N GLY A 68 10.05 0.77 -0.66
CA GLY A 68 11.04 1.22 -1.62
C GLY A 68 10.38 1.72 -2.91
N LEU A 69 10.95 2.74 -3.52
CA LEU A 69 10.62 3.16 -4.89
C LEU A 69 11.69 2.63 -5.85
N ALA A 70 11.26 1.89 -6.85
CA ALA A 70 12.05 1.31 -7.92
C ALA A 70 11.50 1.75 -9.29
N ASP A 71 12.18 1.33 -10.36
CA ASP A 71 11.79 1.62 -11.75
C ASP A 71 11.49 3.11 -12.00
N SER A 72 12.44 3.98 -11.65
CA SER A 72 12.30 5.44 -11.75
C SER A 72 11.06 6.00 -11.03
N GLY A 73 10.66 5.36 -9.92
CA GLY A 73 9.51 5.74 -9.12
C GLY A 73 8.18 5.16 -9.59
N LYS A 74 8.15 4.28 -10.60
CA LYS A 74 6.91 3.65 -11.08
C LYS A 74 6.57 2.35 -10.39
N LEU A 75 7.49 1.78 -9.62
CA LEU A 75 7.29 0.53 -8.89
C LEU A 75 7.51 0.77 -7.40
N VAL A 76 6.49 0.52 -6.58
CA VAL A 76 6.60 0.53 -5.12
C VAL A 76 6.77 -0.90 -4.64
N VAL A 77 7.80 -1.18 -3.85
CA VAL A 77 8.11 -2.53 -3.35
C VAL A 77 8.19 -2.54 -1.83
N GLY A 78 7.40 -3.39 -1.21
CA GLY A 78 7.45 -3.67 0.22
C GLY A 78 7.74 -5.14 0.50
N ARG A 79 8.51 -5.37 1.56
CA ARG A 79 8.77 -6.70 2.11
C ARG A 79 8.57 -6.68 3.61
N VAL A 80 7.88 -7.68 4.13
CA VAL A 80 7.60 -7.83 5.55
C VAL A 80 7.86 -9.27 5.96
N LYS A 81 8.55 -9.44 7.10
CA LYS A 81 8.82 -10.76 7.64
C LYS A 81 7.59 -11.24 8.43
N PRO A 82 6.99 -12.40 8.11
CA PRO A 82 5.98 -13.01 8.96
C PRO A 82 6.54 -13.31 10.36
N PRO A 83 5.72 -13.20 11.42
CA PRO A 83 6.14 -13.60 12.76
C PRO A 83 6.35 -15.12 12.85
N GLU A 84 7.12 -15.59 13.83
CA GLU A 84 7.33 -17.04 14.07
C GLU A 84 6.04 -17.74 14.52
N LYS A 85 5.13 -17.01 15.18
CA LYS A 85 3.82 -17.51 15.62
C LYS A 85 2.74 -16.46 15.36
N GLY A 86 1.51 -16.93 15.14
CA GLY A 86 0.35 -16.08 14.90
C GLY A 86 0.13 -15.77 13.42
N CYS A 87 -0.34 -14.56 13.15
CA CYS A 87 -0.75 -14.08 11.83
C CYS A 87 -0.16 -12.68 11.55
N LEU A 88 0.03 -12.40 10.27
CA LEU A 88 0.47 -11.13 9.72
C LEU A 88 -0.60 -10.61 8.77
N ALA A 89 -1.00 -9.35 8.89
CA ALA A 89 -1.78 -8.65 7.89
C ALA A 89 -0.98 -7.46 7.36
N PHE A 90 -1.01 -7.24 6.05
CA PHE A 90 -0.37 -6.07 5.45
C PHE A 90 -1.08 -5.59 4.19
N TYR A 91 -0.96 -4.31 3.89
CA TYR A 91 -1.36 -3.70 2.63
C TYR A 91 -0.43 -2.53 2.30
N GLY A 92 -0.44 -2.09 1.04
CA GLY A 92 0.33 -0.95 0.59
C GLY A 92 -0.54 0.28 0.45
N GLU A 93 0.05 1.44 0.72
CA GLU A 93 -0.55 2.74 0.48
C GLU A 93 0.44 3.63 -0.27
N VAL A 94 -0.05 4.32 -1.30
CA VAL A 94 0.74 5.25 -2.11
C VAL A 94 0.16 6.65 -2.00
N GLU A 95 1.02 7.66 -1.89
CA GLU A 95 0.64 9.07 -1.81
C GLU A 95 0.78 9.74 -3.17
N TYR A 96 -0.27 10.46 -3.57
CA TYR A 96 -0.33 11.29 -4.76
C TYR A 96 -0.66 12.73 -4.39
N GLU A 97 -0.42 13.64 -5.33
CA GLU A 97 -0.74 15.04 -5.18
C GLU A 97 -1.34 15.56 -6.48
N ILE A 98 -2.48 16.26 -6.37
CA ILE A 98 -3.07 17.01 -7.48
C ILE A 98 -3.34 18.44 -7.02
N GLU A 99 -2.63 19.40 -7.61
CA GLU A 99 -2.81 20.83 -7.34
C GLU A 99 -2.75 21.17 -5.83
N GLY A 100 -1.71 20.67 -5.15
CA GLY A 100 -1.51 20.87 -3.72
C GLY A 100 -2.39 20.00 -2.80
N LEU A 101 -3.35 19.25 -3.36
CA LEU A 101 -4.15 18.29 -2.58
C LEU A 101 -3.47 16.93 -2.56
N LYS A 102 -3.01 16.55 -1.38
CA LYS A 102 -2.50 15.20 -1.11
C LYS A 102 -3.64 14.21 -0.92
N TYR A 103 -3.55 13.07 -1.58
CA TYR A 103 -4.47 11.96 -1.42
C TYR A 103 -3.72 10.64 -1.49
N THR A 104 -4.31 9.59 -0.92
CA THR A 104 -3.72 8.26 -0.91
C THR A 104 -4.62 7.25 -1.60
N LEU A 105 -3.99 6.21 -2.15
CA LEU A 105 -4.66 5.03 -2.68
C LEU A 105 -4.07 3.80 -2.01
N SER A 106 -4.92 2.86 -1.63
CA SER A 106 -4.55 1.65 -0.90
C SER A 106 -4.79 0.40 -1.72
N THR A 107 -3.95 -0.62 -1.54
CA THR A 107 -4.15 -1.95 -2.14
C THR A 107 -5.11 -2.80 -1.31
N GLN A 108 -5.42 -3.99 -1.82
CA GLN A 108 -6.05 -5.04 -1.01
C GLN A 108 -5.13 -5.48 0.14
N VAL A 109 -5.75 -5.83 1.27
CA VAL A 109 -5.07 -6.45 2.42
C VAL A 109 -4.76 -7.90 2.10
N ARG A 110 -3.56 -8.34 2.46
CA ARG A 110 -3.17 -9.75 2.49
C ARG A 110 -2.93 -10.19 3.93
N VAL A 111 -3.44 -11.37 4.26
CA VAL A 111 -3.19 -12.05 5.53
C VAL A 111 -2.34 -13.29 5.28
N CYS A 112 -1.25 -13.42 6.03
CA CYS A 112 -0.36 -14.57 6.04
C CYS A 112 -0.32 -15.19 7.44
N ASN A 113 -0.13 -16.51 7.53
CA ASN A 113 0.17 -17.15 8.80
C ASN A 113 1.67 -17.03 9.10
N GLY A 114 2.03 -17.07 10.38
CA GLY A 114 3.41 -17.20 10.82
C GLY A 114 4.04 -18.51 10.32
N LYS A 115 5.37 -18.51 10.23
CA LYS A 115 6.18 -19.66 9.80
C LYS A 115 6.96 -20.25 10.97
#